data_AF-A0A4R2LPD2-F1
#
_entry.id   AF-A0A4R2LPD2-F1
#
_cell.length_a   1.000
_cell.length_b   1.000
_cell.length_c   1.000
_cell.angle_alpha   90.00
_cell.angle_beta   90.00
_cell.angle_gamma   90.00
#
_symmetry.space_group_name_H-M   'P 1'
#
loop_
_entity.id
_entity.type
_entity.pdbx_description
1 polymer ?
#
loop_
_entity_poly.entity_id
_entity_poly.type
_entity_poly.pdbx_seq_one_letter_code
_entity_poly.pdbx_strand_id
1 'polypeptide(L)'
;MKNVEYQTRQLIREIKRSNVYNQYRRLQMKIVRDVELNRRVDEFRKACFMIQNGPQAPEDMGRLEALNEEYRDILQNSDVIEFLTAEQGLALMMNRMIDQIYSSLDFDVSFLDS
;
A
#
# COMPACT_ATOMS: atom_id res chain seq x y z
N MET A 1 -2.62 19.80 -21.58
CA MET A 1 -3.21 18.75 -20.71
C MET A 1 -3.58 17.46 -21.45
N LYS A 2 -4.26 17.51 -22.62
CA LYS A 2 -4.74 16.30 -23.34
C LYS A 2 -3.68 15.19 -23.54
N ASN A 3 -2.42 15.54 -23.85
CA ASN A 3 -1.34 14.55 -24.03
C ASN A 3 -0.92 13.92 -22.69
N VAL A 4 -0.69 14.74 -21.66
CA VAL A 4 -0.36 14.27 -20.30
C VAL A 4 -1.43 13.31 -19.79
N GLU A 5 -2.70 13.69 -19.86
CA GLU A 5 -3.81 12.80 -19.47
C GLU A 5 -3.87 11.50 -20.29
N TYR A 6 -3.56 11.58 -21.59
CA TYR A 6 -3.49 10.39 -22.44
C TYR A 6 -2.38 9.45 -21.99
N GLN A 7 -1.19 9.97 -21.66
CA GLN A 7 -0.08 9.17 -21.15
C GLN A 7 -0.36 8.62 -19.76
N THR A 8 -1.00 9.39 -18.88
CA THR A 8 -1.47 8.88 -17.58
C THR A 8 -2.42 7.69 -17.76
N ARG A 9 -3.33 7.74 -18.74
CA ARG A 9 -4.19 6.59 -19.07
C ARG A 9 -3.41 5.39 -19.62
N GLN A 10 -2.30 5.59 -20.33
CA GLN A 10 -1.42 4.48 -20.73
C GLN A 10 -0.76 3.86 -19.50
N LEU A 11 -0.17 4.69 -18.64
CA LEU A 11 0.51 4.24 -17.42
C LEU A 11 -0.43 3.44 -16.53
N ILE A 12 -1.66 3.92 -16.29
CA ILE A 12 -2.68 3.20 -15.52
C ILE A 12 -2.98 1.83 -16.15
N ARG A 13 -3.05 1.74 -17.49
CA ARG A 13 -3.27 0.46 -18.17
C ARG A 13 -2.12 -0.51 -17.96
N GLU A 14 -0.88 -0.03 -18.04
CA GLU A 14 0.30 -0.87 -17.83
C GLU A 14 0.44 -1.30 -16.37
N ILE A 15 0.13 -0.43 -15.40
CA ILE A 15 0.04 -0.80 -13.99
C ILE A 15 -0.99 -1.93 -13.80
N LYS A 16 -2.18 -1.80 -14.39
CA LYS A 16 -3.22 -2.84 -14.31
C LYS A 16 -2.82 -4.16 -14.97
N ARG A 17 -1.90 -4.14 -15.94
CA ARG A 17 -1.36 -5.34 -16.60
C ARG A 17 -0.17 -5.94 -15.87
N SER A 18 0.46 -5.18 -14.97
CA SER A 18 1.61 -5.65 -14.20
C SER A 18 1.27 -6.89 -13.36
N ASN A 19 2.27 -7.77 -13.21
CA ASN A 19 2.13 -8.95 -12.35
C ASN A 19 1.86 -8.55 -10.89
N VAL A 20 2.45 -7.44 -10.44
CA VAL A 20 2.28 -6.92 -9.06
C VAL A 20 0.81 -6.58 -8.80
N TYR A 21 0.17 -5.81 -9.68
CA TYR A 21 -1.24 -5.45 -9.53
C TYR A 21 -2.18 -6.66 -9.65
N ASN A 22 -1.91 -7.53 -10.63
CA ASN A 22 -2.74 -8.73 -10.84
C ASN A 22 -2.65 -9.72 -9.66
N GLN A 23 -1.46 -9.91 -9.10
CA GLN A 23 -1.26 -10.74 -7.91
C GLN A 23 -2.01 -10.17 -6.71
N TYR A 24 -1.86 -8.86 -6.44
CA TYR A 24 -2.61 -8.17 -5.39
C TYR A 24 -4.12 -8.38 -5.55
N ARG A 25 -4.68 -8.13 -6.75
CA ARG A 25 -6.12 -8.30 -7.01
C ARG A 25 -6.60 -9.73 -6.85
N ARG A 26 -5.81 -10.72 -7.28
CA ARG A 26 -6.14 -12.14 -7.12
C ARG A 26 -6.25 -12.52 -5.64
N LEU A 27 -5.30 -12.07 -4.82
CA LEU A 27 -5.26 -12.37 -3.39
C LEU A 27 -6.36 -11.61 -2.63
N GLN A 28 -6.61 -10.35 -2.99
CA GLN A 28 -7.75 -9.59 -2.47
C GLN A 28 -9.08 -10.33 -2.69
N MET A 29 -9.28 -10.91 -3.87
CA MET A 29 -10.48 -11.70 -4.17
C MET A 29 -10.60 -12.99 -3.35
N LYS A 30 -9.51 -13.52 -2.79
CA LYS A 30 -9.59 -14.65 -1.84
C LYS A 30 -10.06 -14.17 -0.48
N ILE A 31 -9.49 -13.07 0.02
CA ILE A 31 -9.83 -12.52 1.34
C ILE A 31 -11.30 -12.08 1.39
N VAL A 32 -11.80 -11.38 0.37
CA VAL A 32 -13.17 -10.85 0.32
C VAL A 32 -14.26 -11.95 0.31
N ARG A 33 -13.91 -13.21 0.00
CA ARG A 33 -14.87 -14.32 0.04
C ARG A 33 -15.31 -14.69 1.45
N ASP A 34 -14.44 -14.46 2.44
CA ASP A 34 -14.74 -14.64 3.84
C ASP A 34 -14.96 -13.26 4.48
N VAL A 35 -16.21 -12.96 4.79
CA VAL A 35 -16.63 -11.64 5.29
C VAL A 35 -15.97 -11.32 6.63
N GLU A 36 -15.84 -12.31 7.52
CA GLU A 36 -15.27 -12.08 8.85
C GLU A 36 -13.75 -11.95 8.79
N LEU A 37 -13.08 -12.79 7.98
CA LEU A 37 -11.65 -12.64 7.73
C LEU A 37 -11.35 -11.29 7.08
N ASN A 38 -12.12 -10.88 6.08
CA ASN A 38 -11.93 -9.60 5.40
C ASN A 38 -12.08 -8.42 6.37
N ARG A 39 -13.10 -8.44 7.23
CA ARG A 39 -13.31 -7.39 8.25
C ARG A 39 -12.09 -7.22 9.14
N ARG A 40 -11.55 -8.33 9.66
CA ARG A 40 -10.39 -8.32 10.56
C ARG A 40 -9.10 -7.91 9.85
N VAL A 41 -8.89 -8.36 8.62
CA VAL A 41 -7.76 -7.93 7.79
C VAL A 41 -7.84 -6.42 7.50
N ASP A 42 -9.02 -5.89 7.21
CA ASP A 42 -9.21 -4.45 6.98
C ASP A 42 -8.98 -3.62 8.25
N GLU A 43 -9.40 -4.12 9.42
CA GLU A 43 -9.10 -3.50 10.72
C GLU A 43 -7.60 -3.43 11.00
N PHE A 44 -6.89 -4.55 10.78
CA PHE A 44 -5.44 -4.60 10.88
C PHE A 44 -4.76 -3.61 9.93
N ARG A 45 -5.15 -3.60 8.65
CA ARG A 45 -4.60 -2.68 7.63
C ARG A 45 -4.82 -1.22 8.00
N LYS A 46 -6.01 -0.88 8.50
CA LYS A 46 -6.34 0.48 8.95
C LYS A 46 -5.48 0.88 10.15
N ALA A 47 -5.29 -0.01 11.12
CA ALA A 47 -4.45 0.24 12.28
C ALA A 47 -2.97 0.45 11.88
N CYS A 48 -2.42 -0.40 11.00
CA CYS A 48 -1.08 -0.20 10.43
C CYS A 48 -0.95 1.16 9.73
N PHE A 49 -1.94 1.52 8.89
CA PHE A 49 -1.94 2.79 8.17
C PHE A 49 -1.91 4.00 9.11
N MET A 50 -2.71 3.98 10.19
CA MET A 50 -2.78 5.05 11.18
C MET A 50 -1.45 5.24 11.93
N ILE A 51 -0.73 4.15 12.21
CA ILE A 51 0.57 4.21 12.87
C ILE A 51 1.63 4.74 11.90
N GLN A 52 1.68 4.21 10.67
CA GLN A 52 2.73 4.52 9.71
C GLN A 52 2.61 5.91 9.05
N ASN A 53 1.40 6.45 8.92
CA ASN A 53 1.16 7.76 8.30
C ASN A 53 0.99 8.90 9.33
N GLY A 54 1.15 8.60 10.62
CA GLY A 54 1.22 9.61 11.67
C GLY A 54 2.61 10.28 11.75
N PRO A 55 2.77 11.32 12.59
CA PRO A 55 4.09 11.83 12.96
C PRO A 55 4.91 10.69 13.57
N GLN A 56 6.10 10.43 13.02
CA GLN A 56 6.94 9.33 13.50
C GLN A 56 7.25 9.50 14.99
N ALA A 57 6.79 8.56 15.80
CA ALA A 57 7.07 8.46 17.21
C ALA A 57 8.01 7.27 17.48
N PRO A 58 8.94 7.39 18.45
CA PRO A 58 9.78 6.26 18.85
C PRO A 58 9.01 5.00 19.25
N GLU A 59 7.75 5.17 19.70
CA GLU A 59 6.85 4.10 20.15
C GLU A 59 6.18 3.35 18.99
N ASP A 60 6.21 3.85 17.76
CA ASP A 60 5.46 3.28 16.64
C ASP A 60 5.90 1.84 16.31
N MET A 61 7.18 1.52 16.51
CA MET A 61 7.68 0.16 16.35
C MET A 61 7.03 -0.80 17.36
N GLY A 62 6.96 -0.42 18.64
CA GLY A 62 6.31 -1.22 19.67
C GLY A 62 4.79 -1.34 19.46
N ARG A 63 4.15 -0.28 18.93
CA ARG A 63 2.72 -0.30 18.58
C ARG A 63 2.42 -1.26 17.42
N LEU A 64 3.30 -1.32 16.41
CA LEU A 64 3.19 -2.29 15.32
C LEU A 64 3.41 -3.72 15.80
N GLU A 65 4.37 -3.94 16.70
CA GLU A 65 4.59 -5.27 17.31
C GLU A 65 3.39 -5.73 18.14
N ALA A 66 2.81 -4.85 18.96
CA ALA A 66 1.59 -5.14 19.72
C ALA A 66 0.41 -5.46 18.79
N LEU A 67 0.27 -4.72 17.68
CA LEU A 67 -0.75 -4.98 16.68
C LEU A 67 -0.56 -6.33 15.97
N ASN A 68 0.68 -6.70 15.64
CA ASN A 68 0.99 -8.01 15.08
C ASN A 68 0.65 -9.15 16.05
N GLU A 69 0.82 -8.93 17.35
CA GLU A 69 0.44 -9.90 18.39
C GLU A 69 -1.08 -10.04 18.51
N GLU A 70 -1.80 -8.92 18.53
CA GLU A 70 -3.27 -8.88 18.63
C GLU A 70 -3.94 -9.60 17.45
N TYR A 71 -3.37 -9.46 16.24
CA TYR A 71 -3.89 -10.06 15.01
C TYR A 71 -3.11 -11.31 14.59
N ARG A 72 -2.35 -11.93 15.50
CA ARG A 72 -1.50 -13.09 15.19
C ARG A 72 -2.27 -14.24 14.53
N ASP A 73 -3.52 -14.45 14.93
CA ASP A 73 -4.36 -15.52 14.41
C ASP A 73 -4.73 -15.33 12.93
N ILE A 74 -5.02 -14.10 12.47
CA ILE A 74 -5.18 -13.84 11.03
C ILE A 74 -3.83 -13.84 10.31
N LEU A 75 -2.75 -13.43 10.99
CA LEU A 75 -1.40 -13.45 10.44
C LEU A 75 -0.80 -14.85 10.34
N GLN A 76 -1.42 -15.88 10.95
CA GLN A 76 -1.06 -17.29 10.72
C GLN A 76 -1.67 -17.84 9.43
N ASN A 77 -2.65 -17.15 8.85
CA ASN A 77 -3.27 -17.57 7.60
C ASN A 77 -2.37 -17.22 6.41
N SER A 78 -1.93 -18.23 5.66
CA SER A 78 -1.05 -18.07 4.49
C SER A 78 -1.66 -17.15 3.43
N ASP A 79 -2.97 -17.21 3.18
CA ASP A 79 -3.62 -16.34 2.20
C ASP A 79 -3.57 -14.86 2.64
N VAL A 80 -3.64 -14.60 3.95
CA VAL A 80 -3.54 -13.25 4.52
C VAL A 80 -2.11 -12.73 4.41
N ILE A 81 -1.10 -13.51 4.79
CA ILE A 81 0.32 -13.12 4.64
C ILE A 81 0.63 -12.82 3.17
N GLU A 82 0.23 -13.71 2.25
CA GLU A 82 0.44 -13.50 0.81
C GLU A 82 -0.21 -12.22 0.33
N PHE A 83 -1.46 -11.96 0.76
CA PHE A 83 -2.19 -10.76 0.40
C PHE A 83 -1.49 -9.48 0.90
N LEU A 84 -1.14 -9.42 2.20
CA LEU A 84 -0.46 -8.28 2.79
C LEU A 84 0.93 -8.05 2.15
N THR A 85 1.64 -9.12 1.82
CA THR A 85 2.92 -9.03 1.10
C THR A 85 2.74 -8.45 -0.30
N ALA A 86 1.71 -8.90 -1.03
CA ALA A 86 1.41 -8.38 -2.37
C ALA A 86 0.95 -6.91 -2.32
N GLU A 87 0.20 -6.52 -1.28
CA GLU A 87 -0.17 -5.14 -1.02
C GLU A 87 1.04 -4.24 -0.79
N GLN A 88 1.96 -4.65 0.08
CA GLN A 88 3.20 -3.92 0.33
C GLN A 88 4.03 -3.78 -0.95
N GLY A 89 4.10 -4.84 -1.76
CA GLY A 89 4.78 -4.82 -3.06
C GLY A 89 4.16 -3.80 -4.03
N LEU A 90 2.83 -3.73 -4.09
CA LEU A 90 2.12 -2.74 -4.89
C LEU A 90 2.37 -1.32 -4.39
N ALA A 91 2.30 -1.10 -3.07
CA ALA A 91 2.57 0.20 -2.46
C ALA A 91 3.98 0.71 -2.76
N LEU A 92 5.00 -0.16 -2.64
CA LEU A 92 6.39 0.18 -2.99
C LEU A 92 6.55 0.53 -4.48
N MET A 93 5.89 -0.23 -5.37
CA MET A 93 5.90 0.08 -6.80
C MET A 93 5.27 1.45 -7.08
N MET A 94 4.14 1.76 -6.45
CA MET A 94 3.47 3.05 -6.59
C MET A 94 4.32 4.20 -6.07
N ASN A 95 4.88 4.07 -4.86
CA ASN A 95 5.74 5.11 -4.27
C ASN A 95 6.95 5.40 -5.16
N ARG A 96 7.64 4.37 -5.67
CA ARG A 96 8.77 4.57 -6.61
C ARG A 96 8.36 5.32 -7.87
N MET A 97 7.20 5.01 -8.44
CA MET A 97 6.70 5.73 -9.63
C MET A 97 6.36 7.18 -9.30
N ILE A 98 5.72 7.42 -8.16
CA ILE A 98 5.37 8.76 -7.68
C ILE A 98 6.64 9.58 -7.46
N ASP A 99 7.62 9.03 -6.74
CA ASP A 99 8.93 9.67 -6.50
C ASP A 99 9.65 9.96 -7.81
N GLN A 100 9.64 9.03 -8.77
CA GLN A 100 10.26 9.25 -10.08
C GLN A 100 9.57 10.39 -10.85
N ILE A 101 8.24 10.49 -10.80
CA ILE A 101 7.50 11.59 -11.43
C ILE A 101 7.85 12.91 -10.76
N TYR A 102 7.80 12.99 -9.42
CA TYR A 102 8.08 14.24 -8.69
C TYR A 102 9.53 14.70 -8.85
N SER A 103 10.50 13.80 -8.72
CA SER A 103 11.93 14.12 -8.85
C SER A 103 12.37 14.47 -10.26
N SER A 104 11.61 14.07 -11.29
CA SER A 104 11.89 14.42 -12.68
C SER A 104 11.28 15.77 -13.11
N LEU A 105 10.47 16.39 -12.25
CA LEU A 105 9.81 17.65 -12.53
C LEU A 105 10.51 18.76 -11.75
N ASP A 106 10.84 19.85 -12.45
CA ASP A 106 11.46 21.04 -11.87
C ASP A 106 10.41 21.86 -11.08
N PHE A 107 9.96 21.31 -9.94
CA PHE A 107 9.21 22.08 -8.97
C PHE A 107 10.21 22.89 -8.12
N ASP A 108 10.02 24.20 -8.09
CA ASP A 108 10.70 25.02 -7.09
C ASP A 108 10.14 24.67 -5.71
N VAL A 109 10.90 23.89 -4.94
CA VAL A 109 10.55 23.49 -3.56
C VAL A 109 11.30 24.30 -2.52
N SER A 110 12.10 25.30 -2.93
CA SER A 110 12.94 26.10 -2.04
C SER A 110 12.14 26.90 -1.00
N PHE A 111 10.86 27.15 -1.26
CA PHE A 111 9.95 27.81 -0.32
C PHE A 111 9.56 26.93 0.89
N LEU A 112 9.84 25.63 0.87
CA LEU A 112 9.58 24.72 2.00
C LEU A 112 10.70 24.70 3.03
N ASP A 113 11.89 25.20 2.68
CA ASP A 113 13.08 25.24 3.55
C ASP A 113 13.11 26.51 4.44
N SER A 114 11.96 27.15 4.67
CA SER A 114 11.81 28.39 5.47
C SER A 114 11.42 28.15 6.92
#